data_AF-A0A9E4S926-F1
#
_entry.id   AF-A0A9E4S926-F1
#
_cell.length_a   1.000
_cell.length_b   1.000
_cell.length_c   1.000
_cell.angle_alpha   90.00
_cell.angle_beta   90.00
_cell.angle_gamma   90.00
#
_symmetry.space_group_name_H-M   'P 1'
#
loop_
_entity.id
_entity.type
_entity.pdbx_description
1 polymer ?
#
loop_
_entity_poly.entity_id
_entity_poly.type
_entity_poly.pdbx_seq_one_letter_code
_entity_poly.pdbx_strand_id
1 'polypeptide(L)' 'MFTGIVEEVGVVAKISGNAMTVRASKVTGDLKLGDSIAVNGACLTA' A
#
# COMPACT_ATOMS: atom_id res chain seq x y z
N MET A 1 -10.92 5.16 4.88
CA MET A 1 -12.08 4.96 3.97
C MET A 1 -11.58 5.18 2.54
N PHE A 2 -11.97 4.34 1.58
CA PHE A 2 -11.42 4.36 0.20
C PHE A 2 -12.53 4.63 -0.82
N THR A 3 -12.22 5.31 -1.92
CA THR A 3 -13.16 5.58 -3.03
C THR A 3 -13.29 4.42 -4.02
N GLY A 4 -12.34 3.49 -4.03
CA GLY A 4 -12.24 2.42 -5.01
C GLY A 4 -11.53 2.80 -6.31
N ILE A 5 -11.06 4.05 -6.45
CA ILE A 5 -10.25 4.49 -7.59
C ILE A 5 -8.79 4.13 -7.31
N VAL A 6 -8.19 3.29 -8.18
CA VAL A 6 -6.78 2.88 -8.04
C VAL A 6 -5.86 4.05 -8.42
N GLU A 7 -4.99 4.45 -7.48
CA GLU A 7 -4.09 5.60 -7.69
C GLU A 7 -2.76 5.26 -8.36
N GLU A 8 -2.26 4.04 -8.14
CA GLU A 8 -0.99 3.52 -8.64
C GLU A 8 -1.00 1.98 -8.64
N VAL A 9 -0.22 1.37 -9.54
CA VAL A 9 0.11 -0.06 -9.50
C VAL A 9 1.55 -0.22 -9.04
N GLY A 10 1.74 -0.70 -7.81
CA GLY A 10 3.06 -0.98 -7.23
C GLY A 10 3.60 -2.37 -7.58
N VAL A 11 4.83 -2.67 -7.13
CA VAL A 11 5.48 -3.98 -7.32
C VAL A 11 5.80 -4.59 -5.96
N VAL A 12 5.35 -5.83 -5.72
CA VAL A 12 5.74 -6.59 -4.53
C VAL A 12 7.23 -6.91 -4.60
N ALA A 13 8.01 -6.37 -3.66
CA ALA A 13 9.45 -6.56 -3.61
C ALA A 13 9.87 -7.68 -2.65
N LYS A 14 9.10 -7.91 -1.58
CA LYS A 14 9.39 -8.94 -0.58
C LYS A 14 8.12 -9.34 0.17
N ILE A 15 8.06 -10.61 0.57
CA ILE A 15 7.09 -11.14 1.55
C ILE A 15 7.90 -11.82 2.65
N SER A 16 7.57 -11.56 3.91
CA SER A 16 8.27 -12.10 5.07
C SER A 16 7.27 -12.35 6.22
N GLY A 17 6.81 -13.59 6.36
CA GLY A 17 5.77 -13.93 7.33
C GLY A 17 4.47 -13.19 7.00
N ASN A 18 3.97 -12.39 7.94
CA ASN A 18 2.78 -11.55 7.79
C ASN A 18 3.09 -10.12 7.26
N ALA A 19 4.34 -9.82 6.91
CA ALA A 19 4.74 -8.52 6.38
C ALA A 19 4.98 -8.58 4.86
N MET A 20 4.59 -7.52 4.17
CA MET A 20 4.77 -7.34 2.73
C MET A 20 5.46 -6.00 2.45
N THR A 21 6.46 -6.01 1.59
CA THR A 21 7.12 -4.79 1.10
C THR A 21 6.69 -4.54 -0.34
N VAL A 22 6.05 -3.40 -0.58
CA VAL A 22 5.61 -2.95 -1.90
C VAL A 22 6.41 -1.73 -2.31
N ARG A 23 6.98 -1.75 -3.52
CA ARG A 23 7.59 -0.57 -4.15
C ARG A 23 6.50 0.22 -4.87
N ALA A 24 6.39 1.49 -4.52
CA ALA A 24 5.49 2.48 -5.13
C ALA A 24 6.18 3.85 -5.08
N SER A 25 5.83 4.75 -5.99
CA SER A 25 6.48 6.06 -6.13
C SER A 25 5.53 7.24 -5.98
N LYS A 26 4.27 7.09 -6.40
CA LYS A 26 3.29 8.19 -6.35
C LYS A 26 2.62 8.26 -4.98
N VAL A 27 2.17 7.13 -4.45
CA VAL A 27 1.39 7.08 -3.19
C VAL A 27 2.25 7.13 -1.92
N THR A 28 3.58 7.15 -2.05
CA THR A 28 4.51 7.13 -0.89
C THR A 28 4.92 8.52 -0.40
N GLY A 29 4.60 9.59 -1.15
CA GLY A 29 5.04 10.95 -0.83
C GLY A 29 4.37 11.57 0.40
N ASP A 30 3.12 11.18 0.66
CA ASP A 30 2.28 11.67 1.76
C ASP A 30 1.93 10.58 2.79
N LEU A 31 2.35 9.33 2.54
CA LEU A 31 2.10 8.19 3.40
C LEU A 31 2.88 8.26 4.71
N LYS A 32 2.19 8.07 5.83
CA LYS A 32 2.79 8.00 7.18
C LYS A 32 2.60 6.61 7.79
N LEU A 33 3.46 6.29 8.75
CA LEU A 33 3.32 5.07 9.54
C LEU A 33 1.97 5.06 10.26
N GLY A 34 1.24 3.95 10.15
CA GLY A 34 -0.09 3.80 10.73
C GLY A 34 -1.24 4.22 9.81
N ASP A 35 -0.95 4.82 8.65
CA ASP A 35 -1.98 5.14 7.66
C ASP A 35 -2.58 3.87 7.06
N SER A 36 -3.82 3.98 6.61
CA SER A 36 -4.51 2.89 5.92
C SER A 36 -4.26 2.96 4.42
N ILE A 37 -3.75 1.88 3.85
CA ILE A 37 -3.52 1.73 2.40
C ILE A 37 -4.30 0.53 1.87
N ALA A 38 -4.97 0.68 0.73
CA ALA A 38 -5.68 -0.41 0.07
C ALA A 38 -4.75 -1.10 -0.94
N VAL A 39 -4.43 -2.39 -0.71
CA VAL A 39 -3.66 -3.21 -1.67
C VAL A 39 -4.59 -4.27 -2.25
N ASN A 40 -4.88 -4.19 -3.55
CA ASN A 40 -5.90 -5.03 -4.22
C ASN A 40 -7.25 -5.06 -3.46
N GLY A 41 -7.64 -3.91 -2.89
CA GLY A 41 -8.89 -3.77 -2.13
C GLY A 41 -8.82 -4.21 -0.67
N ALA A 42 -7.74 -4.88 -0.23
CA ALA A 42 -7.53 -5.19 1.18
C ALA A 42 -6.99 -3.97 1.92
N CYS A 43 -7.64 -3.57 3.01
CA CYS A 43 -7.16 -2.50 3.88
C CYS A 43 -6.00 -3.00 4.74
N LEU A 44 -4.82 -2.41 4.58
CA LEU A 44 -3.61 -2.70 5.34
C LEU A 44 -3.10 -1.43 6.04
N THR A 45 -2.31 -1.61 7.08
CA THR A 45 -1.64 -0.53 7.79
C THR A 45 -0.20 -0.40 7.27
N ALA A 46 0.19 0.82 6.87
CA ALA A 46 1.53 1.16 6.39
C ALA A 46 2.55 1.27 7.54
#